data_AF-A0A3D5WG81-F1
#
_entry.id   AF-A0A3D5WG81-F1
#
_cell.length_a   1.000
_cell.length_b   1.000
_cell.length_c   1.000
_cell.angle_alpha   90.00
_cell.angle_beta   90.00
_cell.angle_gamma   90.00
#
_symmetry.space_group_name_H-M   'P 1'
#
loop_
_entity.id
_entity.type
_entity.pdbx_description
1 polymer ?
#
loop_
_entity_poly.entity_id
_entity_poly.type
_entity_poly.pdbx_seq_one_letter_code
_entity_poly.pdbx_strand_id
1 'polypeptide(L)'
;MEYLKKLLEEGIEVSKSRIPSGSPFIYDQVDNVKYQKWVMNCISMLKEDAPDHVQQIKSIYVPKYSLINNFEQIFGVVSSAVEHITYKLKKKKKGTKIASRPATHFNLDFLHPKIKDKCSDQFYSEKYDDAILNACKVVEVYTRELSKLGEEEIGVPLMRKAFNPKTPILKHSDHAGEQEALMHLFSGFIGVFKNPQSHRFIEIKDPLTAFEVINFANHLCKILETTKQ
;
A
#
# COMPACT_ATOMS: atom_id res chain seq x y z
N MET A 1 10.66 17.54 -12.95
CA MET A 1 11.29 16.72 -14.01
C MET A 1 11.96 17.61 -15.04
N GLU A 2 11.26 18.57 -15.64
CA GLU A 2 11.84 19.48 -16.65
C GLU A 2 13.04 20.28 -16.11
N TYR A 3 12.97 20.78 -14.88
CA TYR A 3 14.10 21.49 -14.28
C TYR A 3 15.35 20.62 -14.04
N LEU A 4 15.17 19.34 -13.68
CA LEU A 4 16.28 18.40 -13.45
C LEU A 4 17.06 18.13 -14.75
N LYS A 5 16.34 17.98 -15.85
CA LYS A 5 16.95 17.80 -17.18
C LYS A 5 17.72 19.06 -17.58
N LYS A 6 17.13 20.23 -17.34
CA LYS A 6 17.76 21.53 -17.61
C LYS A 6 19.09 21.70 -16.86
N LEU A 7 19.17 21.30 -15.58
CA LEU A 7 20.43 21.37 -14.82
C LEU A 7 21.55 20.53 -15.44
N LEU A 8 21.23 19.35 -15.98
CA LEU A 8 22.22 18.50 -16.67
C LEU A 8 22.62 19.09 -18.02
N GLU A 9 21.66 19.61 -18.79
CA GLU A 9 21.92 20.26 -20.08
C GLU A 9 22.83 21.50 -19.90
N GLU A 10 22.54 22.36 -18.93
CA GLU A 10 23.38 23.51 -18.60
C GLU A 10 24.80 23.06 -18.16
N GLY A 11 24.91 21.97 -17.39
CA GLY A 11 26.22 21.43 -16.99
C GLY A 11 27.03 20.91 -18.18
N ILE A 12 26.39 20.27 -19.16
CA ILE A 12 27.05 19.85 -20.41
C ILE A 12 27.55 21.06 -21.20
N GLU A 13 26.81 22.18 -21.22
CA GLU A 13 27.26 23.42 -21.84
C GLU A 13 28.49 24.02 -21.16
N VAL A 14 28.56 23.94 -19.82
CA VAL A 14 29.77 24.33 -19.07
C VAL A 14 30.94 23.42 -19.42
N SER A 15 30.75 22.10 -19.47
CA SER A 15 31.80 21.15 -19.86
C SER A 15 32.39 21.46 -21.24
N LYS A 16 31.52 21.77 -22.22
CA LYS A 16 31.94 22.16 -23.58
C LYS A 16 32.70 23.48 -23.64
N SER A 17 32.63 24.30 -22.60
CA SER A 17 33.36 25.58 -22.50
C SER A 17 34.76 25.44 -21.92
N ARG A 18 35.32 24.23 -21.91
CA ARG A 18 36.68 23.94 -21.43
C ARG A 18 37.72 24.80 -22.15
N ILE A 19 38.58 25.44 -21.37
CA ILE A 19 39.69 26.29 -21.78
C ILE A 19 40.99 25.58 -21.34
N PRO A 20 41.75 24.99 -22.28
CA PRO A 20 43.01 24.32 -21.95
C PRO A 20 44.03 25.29 -21.36
N SER A 21 44.73 24.87 -20.32
CA SER A 21 45.80 25.67 -19.70
C SER A 21 47.09 25.69 -20.52
N GLY A 22 47.24 24.73 -21.45
CA GLY A 22 48.47 24.53 -22.23
C GLY A 22 49.64 23.97 -21.42
N SER A 23 49.45 23.66 -20.12
CA SER A 23 50.49 23.15 -19.23
C SER A 23 50.00 21.93 -18.44
N PRO A 24 50.77 20.81 -18.40
CA PRO A 24 50.40 19.62 -17.63
C PRO A 24 50.22 19.86 -16.12
N PHE A 25 50.83 20.92 -15.59
CA PHE A 25 50.81 21.24 -14.15
C PHE A 25 49.75 22.27 -13.76
N ILE A 26 49.00 22.80 -14.73
CA ILE A 26 47.96 23.79 -14.50
C ILE A 26 46.62 23.18 -14.91
N TYR A 27 45.66 23.20 -13.98
CA TYR A 27 44.31 22.72 -14.27
C TYR A 27 43.65 23.58 -15.35
N ASP A 28 42.98 22.92 -16.29
CA ASP A 28 42.11 23.59 -17.25
C ASP A 28 40.98 24.33 -16.54
N GLN A 29 40.44 25.32 -17.23
CA GLN A 29 39.32 26.11 -16.76
C GLN A 29 38.07 25.82 -17.60
N VAL A 30 36.93 26.27 -17.10
CA VAL A 30 35.69 26.42 -17.86
C VAL A 30 35.29 27.89 -17.88
N ASP A 31 34.39 28.27 -18.79
CA ASP A 31 33.84 29.61 -18.84
C ASP A 31 33.27 30.00 -17.47
N ASN A 32 33.85 31.06 -16.90
CA ASN A 32 33.54 31.47 -15.55
C ASN A 32 32.06 31.84 -15.41
N VAL A 33 31.51 32.64 -16.33
CA VAL A 33 30.13 33.13 -16.22
C VAL A 33 29.14 31.96 -16.28
N LYS A 34 29.34 31.03 -17.22
CA LYS A 34 28.51 29.82 -17.34
C LYS A 34 28.62 28.95 -16.11
N TYR A 35 29.83 28.72 -15.61
CA TYR A 35 30.08 27.90 -14.44
C TYR A 35 29.44 28.48 -13.17
N GLN A 36 29.67 29.77 -12.87
CA GLN A 36 29.07 30.42 -11.69
C GLN A 36 27.54 30.36 -11.75
N LYS A 37 26.96 30.69 -12.91
CA LYS A 37 25.51 30.65 -13.11
C LYS A 37 24.95 29.26 -12.89
N TRP A 38 25.58 28.25 -13.48
CA TRP A 38 25.14 26.86 -13.36
C TRP A 38 25.21 26.35 -11.92
N VAL A 39 26.30 26.61 -11.20
CA VAL A 39 26.42 26.21 -9.78
C VAL A 39 25.33 26.85 -8.92
N MET A 40 25.05 28.15 -9.13
CA MET A 40 23.99 28.85 -8.40
C MET A 40 22.60 28.28 -8.71
N ASN A 41 22.33 27.92 -9.96
CA ASN A 41 21.10 27.23 -10.35
C ASN A 41 21.00 25.88 -9.63
N CYS A 42 22.05 25.06 -9.64
CA CYS A 42 22.08 23.77 -8.94
C CYS A 42 21.77 23.94 -7.45
N ILE A 43 22.44 24.87 -6.77
CA ILE A 43 22.23 25.14 -5.34
C ILE A 43 20.78 25.57 -5.06
N SER A 44 20.22 26.49 -5.86
CA SER A 44 18.88 27.02 -5.64
C SER A 44 17.79 26.00 -5.95
N MET A 45 17.93 25.25 -7.04
CA MET A 45 16.87 24.37 -7.53
C MET A 45 16.84 23.01 -6.80
N LEU A 46 17.98 22.57 -6.24
CA LEU A 46 18.08 21.32 -5.49
C LEU A 46 17.88 21.50 -3.98
N LYS A 47 17.82 22.73 -3.47
CA LYS A 47 17.82 23.02 -2.02
C LYS A 47 16.77 22.25 -1.23
N GLU A 48 15.55 22.18 -1.75
CA GLU A 48 14.43 21.53 -1.06
C GLU A 48 14.41 20.01 -1.29
N ASP A 49 14.79 19.58 -2.49
CA ASP A 49 14.65 18.17 -2.92
C ASP A 49 15.86 17.29 -2.57
N ALA A 50 17.05 17.87 -2.48
CA ALA A 50 18.33 17.19 -2.24
C ALA A 50 19.34 18.07 -1.44
N PRO A 51 19.04 18.38 -0.16
CA PRO A 51 19.86 19.29 0.65
C PRO A 51 21.30 18.79 0.90
N ASP A 52 21.50 17.48 1.06
CA ASP A 52 22.83 16.89 1.28
C ASP A 52 23.74 17.07 0.06
N HIS A 53 23.19 16.85 -1.15
CA HIS A 53 23.89 17.13 -2.40
C HIS A 53 24.24 18.61 -2.53
N VAL A 54 23.35 19.52 -2.12
CA VAL A 54 23.65 20.97 -2.10
C VAL A 54 24.79 21.29 -1.12
N GLN A 55 24.87 20.62 0.03
CA GLN A 55 25.98 20.80 0.96
C GLN A 55 27.31 20.33 0.36
N GLN A 56 27.31 19.19 -0.36
CA GLN A 56 28.49 18.71 -1.07
C GLN A 56 28.93 19.67 -2.17
N ILE A 57 27.99 20.17 -2.99
CA ILE A 57 28.28 21.19 -4.03
C ILE A 57 28.95 22.41 -3.38
N LYS A 58 28.42 22.91 -2.26
CA LYS A 58 28.99 24.06 -1.54
C LYS A 58 30.38 23.80 -0.98
N SER A 59 30.71 22.57 -0.59
CA SER A 59 32.07 22.24 -0.12
C SER A 59 33.13 22.19 -1.23
N ILE A 60 32.71 21.89 -2.46
CA ILE A 60 33.59 21.82 -3.64
C ILE A 60 33.71 23.19 -4.32
N TYR A 61 32.61 23.95 -4.31
CA TYR A 61 32.50 25.20 -5.02
C TYR A 61 33.35 26.31 -4.38
N VAL A 62 34.30 26.83 -5.15
CA VAL A 62 35.13 27.97 -4.78
C VAL A 62 34.86 29.11 -5.78
N PRO A 63 34.15 30.19 -5.39
CA PRO A 63 33.71 31.25 -6.32
C PRO A 63 34.83 31.92 -7.12
N LYS A 64 36.05 31.94 -6.56
CA LYS A 64 37.22 32.56 -7.19
C LYS A 64 37.76 31.77 -8.39
N TYR A 65 37.44 30.48 -8.50
CA TYR A 65 38.06 29.59 -9.49
C TYR A 65 37.00 28.79 -10.27
N SER A 66 37.16 28.75 -11.61
CA SER A 66 36.35 27.94 -12.52
C SER A 66 37.14 26.75 -13.07
N LEU A 67 37.75 25.97 -12.18
CA LEU A 67 38.57 24.81 -12.57
C LEU A 67 37.72 23.66 -13.09
N ILE A 68 38.20 22.96 -14.12
CA ILE A 68 37.51 21.82 -14.72
C ILE A 68 37.27 20.69 -13.71
N ASN A 69 38.20 20.45 -12.79
CA ASN A 69 38.10 19.39 -11.79
C ASN A 69 36.99 19.66 -10.76
N ASN A 70 36.82 20.92 -10.34
CA ASN A 70 35.73 21.34 -9.47
C ASN A 70 34.39 21.20 -10.19
N PHE A 71 34.35 21.59 -11.47
CA PHE A 71 33.18 21.37 -12.31
C PHE A 71 32.81 19.87 -12.40
N GLU A 72 33.76 19.00 -12.71
CA GLU A 72 33.51 17.55 -12.85
C GLU A 72 32.98 16.93 -11.56
N GLN A 73 33.55 17.30 -10.41
CA GLN A 73 33.07 16.85 -9.10
C GLN A 73 31.64 17.34 -8.82
N ILE A 74 31.36 18.62 -9.04
CA ILE A 74 30.01 19.19 -8.86
C ILE A 74 29.02 18.52 -9.84
N PHE A 75 29.42 18.26 -11.08
CA PHE A 75 28.57 17.62 -12.08
C PHE A 75 28.20 16.19 -11.68
N GLY A 76 29.15 15.45 -11.09
CA GLY A 76 28.88 14.13 -10.49
C GLY A 76 27.85 14.20 -9.36
N VAL A 77 27.99 15.17 -8.45
CA VAL A 77 27.03 15.39 -7.35
C VAL A 77 25.65 15.75 -7.88
N VAL A 78 25.55 16.64 -8.87
CA VAL A 78 24.28 17.04 -9.50
C VAL A 78 23.63 15.84 -10.20
N SER A 79 24.40 15.02 -10.92
CA SER A 79 23.89 13.81 -11.58
C SER A 79 23.31 12.83 -10.57
N SER A 80 24.02 12.59 -9.46
CA SER A 80 23.53 11.77 -8.34
C SER A 80 22.23 12.33 -7.74
N ALA A 81 22.14 13.65 -7.55
CA ALA A 81 20.95 14.31 -7.04
C ALA A 81 19.74 14.11 -7.97
N VAL A 82 19.94 14.25 -9.29
CA VAL A 82 18.90 14.03 -10.30
C VAL A 82 18.40 12.60 -10.26
N GLU A 83 19.29 11.61 -10.16
CA GLU A 83 18.92 10.20 -10.04
C GLU A 83 18.11 9.94 -8.76
N HIS A 84 18.58 10.46 -7.61
CA HIS A 84 17.90 10.34 -6.33
C HIS A 84 16.47 10.89 -6.39
N ILE A 85 16.31 12.12 -6.88
CA ILE A 85 15.00 12.79 -6.98
C ILE A 85 14.11 12.04 -7.98
N THR A 86 14.65 11.62 -9.12
CA THR A 86 13.90 10.84 -10.12
C THR A 86 13.40 9.52 -9.54
N TYR A 87 14.23 8.82 -8.76
CA TYR A 87 13.84 7.60 -8.07
C TYR A 87 12.74 7.86 -7.03
N LYS A 88 12.88 8.91 -6.21
CA LYS A 88 11.88 9.32 -5.21
C LYS A 88 10.53 9.66 -5.87
N LEU A 89 10.55 10.36 -7.00
CA LEU A 89 9.35 10.68 -7.78
C LEU A 89 8.70 9.42 -8.42
N LYS A 90 9.50 8.47 -8.93
CA LYS A 90 9.01 7.18 -9.43
C LYS A 90 8.40 6.34 -8.30
N LYS A 91 9.01 6.32 -7.11
CA LYS A 91 8.48 5.64 -5.92
C LYS A 91 7.20 6.31 -5.42
N LYS A 92 7.12 7.64 -5.42
CA LYS A 92 5.89 8.39 -5.07
C LYS A 92 4.75 8.11 -6.05
N LYS A 93 5.04 7.94 -7.36
CA LYS A 93 4.07 7.47 -8.36
C LYS A 93 3.65 6.00 -8.18
N LYS A 94 4.54 5.12 -7.69
CA LYS A 94 4.23 3.73 -7.32
C LYS A 94 3.55 3.59 -5.95
N GLY A 95 3.58 4.63 -5.12
CA GLY A 95 3.12 4.62 -3.72
C GLY A 95 1.61 4.80 -3.51
N THR A 96 0.80 4.92 -4.56
CA THR A 96 -0.66 5.13 -4.46
C THR A 96 -1.46 4.27 -5.45
N LYS A 97 -1.11 2.99 -5.53
CA LYS A 97 -2.00 1.86 -5.88
C LYS A 97 -1.19 0.59 -5.69
N ILE A 98 -1.52 -0.22 -4.69
CA ILE A 98 -1.17 -1.65 -4.75
C ILE A 98 -1.70 -2.10 -6.12
N ALA A 99 -0.82 -2.55 -7.03
CA ALA A 99 -1.27 -3.06 -8.32
C ALA A 99 -2.36 -4.10 -8.02
N SER A 100 -3.57 -3.90 -8.54
CA SER A 100 -4.70 -4.80 -8.29
C SER A 100 -4.25 -6.21 -8.68
N ARG A 101 -4.05 -7.06 -7.68
CA ARG A 101 -3.68 -8.45 -7.93
C ARG A 101 -4.93 -9.13 -8.49
N PRO A 102 -4.91 -9.77 -9.66
CA PRO A 102 -6.07 -10.52 -10.14
C PRO A 102 -6.50 -11.57 -9.11
N ALA A 103 -7.78 -11.98 -9.15
CA ALA A 103 -8.33 -13.00 -8.26
C ALA A 103 -7.48 -14.29 -8.22
N THR A 104 -6.86 -14.66 -9.34
CA THR A 104 -5.98 -15.83 -9.49
C THR A 104 -4.74 -15.82 -8.60
N HIS A 105 -4.30 -14.66 -8.08
CA HIS A 105 -3.19 -14.58 -7.14
C HIS A 105 -3.58 -14.93 -5.70
N PHE A 106 -4.87 -15.07 -5.41
CA PHE A 106 -5.35 -15.43 -4.09
C PHE A 106 -5.66 -16.93 -4.04
N ASN A 107 -5.09 -17.60 -3.06
CA ASN A 107 -5.31 -19.03 -2.84
C ASN A 107 -6.41 -19.23 -1.78
N LEU A 108 -7.52 -19.89 -2.17
CA LEU A 108 -8.65 -20.21 -1.31
C LEU A 108 -8.61 -21.65 -0.75
N ASP A 109 -7.60 -22.45 -1.08
CA ASP A 109 -7.50 -23.87 -0.71
C ASP A 109 -7.36 -24.10 0.80
N PHE A 110 -6.81 -23.11 1.51
CA PHE A 110 -6.59 -23.17 2.96
C PHE A 110 -7.78 -22.66 3.78
N LEU A 111 -8.87 -22.25 3.12
CA LEU A 111 -10.09 -21.82 3.79
C LEU A 111 -10.88 -23.02 4.31
N HIS A 112 -11.69 -22.76 5.33
CA HIS A 112 -12.63 -23.72 5.88
C HIS A 112 -13.49 -24.32 4.74
N PRO A 113 -13.71 -25.66 4.71
CA PRO A 113 -14.35 -26.31 3.56
C PRO A 113 -15.68 -25.69 3.14
N LYS A 114 -16.55 -25.33 4.11
CA LYS A 114 -17.83 -24.64 3.84
C LYS A 114 -17.66 -23.28 3.13
N ILE A 115 -16.60 -22.53 3.46
CA ILE A 115 -16.31 -21.23 2.83
C ILE A 115 -15.78 -21.46 1.41
N LYS A 116 -14.80 -22.36 1.27
CA LYS A 116 -14.20 -22.68 -0.03
C LYS A 116 -15.28 -23.13 -1.02
N ASP A 117 -16.14 -24.06 -0.61
CA ASP A 117 -17.23 -24.60 -1.44
C ASP A 117 -18.19 -23.52 -1.93
N LYS A 118 -18.54 -22.54 -1.09
CA LYS A 118 -19.55 -21.53 -1.43
C LYS A 118 -19.00 -20.24 -2.04
N CYS A 119 -17.70 -19.99 -1.98
CA CYS A 119 -17.14 -18.70 -2.39
C CYS A 119 -16.19 -18.78 -3.59
N SER A 120 -15.57 -19.93 -3.87
CA SER A 120 -14.47 -20.01 -4.84
C SER A 120 -14.89 -19.61 -6.26
N ASP A 121 -16.02 -20.15 -6.74
CA ASP A 121 -16.49 -19.89 -8.10
C ASP A 121 -16.81 -18.41 -8.32
N GLN A 122 -17.54 -17.80 -7.38
CA GLN A 122 -17.89 -16.38 -7.43
C GLN A 122 -16.64 -15.51 -7.36
N PHE A 123 -15.69 -15.84 -6.47
CA PHE A 123 -14.46 -15.06 -6.31
C PHE A 123 -13.58 -15.10 -7.56
N TYR A 124 -13.32 -16.30 -8.12
CA TYR A 124 -12.51 -16.43 -9.33
C TYR A 124 -13.22 -15.94 -10.61
N SER A 125 -14.54 -15.87 -10.60
CA SER A 125 -15.34 -15.25 -11.66
C SER A 125 -15.51 -13.73 -11.49
N GLU A 126 -14.78 -13.11 -10.57
CA GLU A 126 -14.82 -11.67 -10.27
C GLU A 126 -16.19 -11.15 -9.79
N LYS A 127 -17.05 -12.04 -9.31
CA LYS A 127 -18.35 -11.73 -8.68
C LYS A 127 -18.17 -11.53 -7.18
N TYR A 128 -17.43 -10.48 -6.83
CA TYR A 128 -16.97 -10.26 -5.47
C TYR A 128 -18.08 -10.01 -4.44
N ASP A 129 -19.13 -9.27 -4.83
CA ASP A 129 -20.32 -9.04 -3.99
C ASP A 129 -21.00 -10.38 -3.63
N ASP A 130 -21.18 -11.26 -4.62
CA ASP A 130 -21.76 -12.59 -4.42
C ASP A 130 -20.89 -13.47 -3.53
N ALA A 131 -19.55 -13.43 -3.73
CA ALA A 131 -18.61 -14.19 -2.92
C ALA A 131 -18.66 -13.78 -1.44
N ILE A 132 -18.73 -12.48 -1.17
CA ILE A 132 -18.88 -11.94 0.20
C ILE A 132 -20.23 -12.33 0.80
N LEU A 133 -21.32 -12.19 0.03
CA LEU A 133 -22.65 -12.56 0.49
C LEU A 133 -22.72 -14.06 0.83
N ASN A 134 -22.11 -14.91 0.02
CA ASN A 134 -22.00 -16.34 0.28
C ASN A 134 -21.19 -16.64 1.54
N ALA A 135 -20.05 -15.96 1.75
CA ALA A 135 -19.26 -16.11 2.96
C ALA A 135 -20.07 -15.74 4.23
N CYS A 136 -20.85 -14.65 4.18
CA CYS A 136 -21.74 -14.28 5.26
C CYS A 136 -22.85 -15.31 5.52
N LYS A 137 -23.45 -15.86 4.46
CA LYS A 137 -24.46 -16.94 4.57
C LYS A 137 -23.87 -18.19 5.21
N VAL A 138 -22.62 -18.55 4.88
CA VAL A 138 -21.95 -19.70 5.50
C VAL A 138 -21.81 -19.51 7.00
N VAL A 139 -21.36 -18.34 7.47
CA VAL A 139 -21.26 -18.06 8.91
C VAL A 139 -22.65 -18.14 9.56
N GLU A 140 -23.66 -17.50 8.96
CA GLU A 140 -25.04 -17.51 9.46
C GLU A 140 -25.62 -18.93 9.59
N VAL A 141 -25.58 -19.71 8.51
CA VAL A 141 -26.10 -21.06 8.48
C VAL A 141 -25.33 -21.95 9.45
N TYR A 142 -24.00 -21.82 9.52
CA TYR A 142 -23.20 -22.66 10.40
C TYR A 142 -23.44 -22.35 11.88
N THR A 143 -23.59 -21.08 12.26
CA THR A 143 -24.02 -20.70 13.61
C THR A 143 -25.40 -21.26 13.94
N ARG A 144 -26.36 -21.20 13.01
CA ARG A 144 -27.71 -21.75 13.21
C ARG A 144 -27.69 -23.26 13.40
N GLU A 145 -26.96 -23.98 12.54
CA GLU A 145 -26.79 -25.44 12.63
C GLU A 145 -26.21 -25.85 13.99
N LEU A 146 -25.13 -25.18 14.43
CA LEU A 146 -24.50 -25.49 15.72
C LEU A 146 -25.37 -25.11 16.91
N SER A 147 -26.15 -24.04 16.82
CA SER A 147 -27.05 -23.62 17.91
C SER A 147 -28.40 -24.36 17.90
N LYS A 148 -28.67 -25.20 16.89
CA LYS A 148 -29.95 -25.93 16.72
C LYS A 148 -31.17 -24.99 16.77
N LEU A 149 -31.00 -23.76 16.31
CA LEU A 149 -32.07 -22.77 16.22
C LEU A 149 -32.90 -23.00 14.94
N GLY A 150 -34.18 -22.58 14.97
CA GLY A 150 -35.11 -22.72 13.86
C GLY A 150 -34.73 -21.87 12.64
N GLU A 151 -35.29 -22.19 11.48
CA GLU A 151 -34.96 -21.53 10.20
C GLU A 151 -35.33 -20.04 10.17
N GLU A 152 -36.29 -19.63 11.00
CA GLU A 152 -36.73 -18.25 11.21
C GLU A 152 -35.67 -17.37 11.89
N GLU A 153 -34.72 -17.98 12.61
CA GLU A 153 -33.63 -17.27 13.26
C GLU A 153 -32.55 -16.94 12.22
N ILE A 154 -32.50 -15.68 11.81
CA ILE A 154 -31.57 -15.17 10.81
C ILE A 154 -30.91 -13.87 11.26
N GLY A 155 -29.81 -13.51 10.60
CA GLY A 155 -29.18 -12.20 10.71
C GLY A 155 -28.57 -11.91 12.08
N VAL A 156 -28.61 -10.63 12.45
CA VAL A 156 -28.15 -10.14 13.75
C VAL A 156 -28.90 -10.77 14.93
N PRO A 157 -30.24 -10.94 14.91
CA PRO A 157 -30.97 -11.63 15.98
C PRO A 157 -30.44 -13.04 16.27
N LEU A 158 -30.20 -13.85 15.22
CA LEU A 158 -29.62 -15.19 15.37
C LEU A 158 -28.31 -15.16 16.15
N MET A 159 -27.39 -14.27 15.77
CA MET A 159 -26.07 -14.15 16.42
C MET A 159 -26.20 -13.76 17.89
N ARG A 160 -27.11 -12.82 18.19
CA ARG A 160 -27.35 -12.37 19.57
C ARG A 160 -27.99 -13.46 20.44
N LYS A 161 -28.85 -14.29 19.84
CA LYS A 161 -29.48 -15.42 20.53
C LYS A 161 -28.47 -16.54 20.78
N ALA A 162 -27.70 -16.92 19.77
CA ALA A 162 -26.71 -18.01 19.87
C ALA A 162 -25.62 -17.71 20.91
N PHE A 163 -25.10 -16.48 20.94
CA PHE A 163 -23.95 -16.10 21.78
C PHE A 163 -24.32 -15.29 23.02
N ASN A 164 -25.59 -15.27 23.44
CA ASN A 164 -26.06 -14.44 24.55
C ASN A 164 -25.14 -14.59 25.80
N PRO A 165 -24.65 -13.50 26.41
CA PRO A 165 -23.69 -13.60 27.51
C PRO A 165 -24.27 -14.17 28.81
N LYS A 166 -25.60 -14.14 28.99
CA LYS A 166 -26.28 -14.69 30.17
C LYS A 166 -26.69 -16.14 29.97
N THR A 167 -27.15 -16.47 28.77
CA THR A 167 -27.67 -17.80 28.41
C THR A 167 -27.14 -18.22 27.04
N PRO A 168 -25.82 -18.46 26.87
CA PRO A 168 -25.26 -18.80 25.58
C PRO A 168 -25.70 -20.20 25.15
N ILE A 169 -26.15 -20.33 23.91
CA ILE A 169 -26.35 -21.64 23.27
C ILE A 169 -25.02 -22.14 22.71
N LEU A 170 -24.20 -21.22 22.20
CA LEU A 170 -22.83 -21.48 21.78
C LEU A 170 -21.89 -20.78 22.74
N LYS A 171 -21.33 -21.55 23.66
CA LYS A 171 -20.42 -21.06 24.68
C LYS A 171 -18.99 -21.06 24.16
N HIS A 172 -18.35 -19.89 24.22
CA HIS A 172 -16.95 -19.69 23.86
C HIS A 172 -16.06 -19.48 25.09
N SER A 173 -16.56 -18.76 26.08
CA SER A 173 -15.82 -18.47 27.31
C SER A 173 -16.73 -18.55 28.54
N ASP A 174 -16.12 -18.81 29.69
CA ASP A 174 -16.78 -18.68 31.00
C ASP A 174 -16.85 -17.21 31.45
N HIS A 175 -16.02 -16.32 30.87
CA HIS A 175 -16.02 -14.91 31.19
C HIS A 175 -17.09 -14.16 30.39
N ALA A 176 -18.09 -13.58 31.07
CA ALA A 176 -19.24 -12.94 30.44
C ALA A 176 -18.85 -11.84 29.43
N GLY A 177 -17.81 -11.05 29.72
CA GLY A 177 -17.34 -10.00 28.81
C GLY A 177 -16.71 -10.55 27.52
N GLU A 178 -16.06 -11.70 27.56
CA GLU A 178 -15.48 -12.33 26.36
C GLU A 178 -16.57 -12.96 25.49
N GLN A 179 -17.56 -13.59 26.14
CA GLN A 179 -18.75 -14.10 25.47
C GLN A 179 -19.55 -12.97 24.78
N GLU A 180 -19.72 -11.83 25.45
CA GLU A 180 -20.37 -10.65 24.89
C GLU A 180 -19.58 -10.05 23.72
N ALA A 181 -18.26 -9.95 23.85
CA ALA A 181 -17.40 -9.49 22.76
C ALA A 181 -17.52 -10.40 21.52
N LEU A 182 -17.61 -11.72 21.70
CA LEU A 182 -17.83 -12.65 20.60
C LEU A 182 -19.19 -12.44 19.94
N MET A 183 -20.25 -12.28 20.74
CA MET A 183 -21.59 -11.95 20.24
C MET A 183 -21.56 -10.68 19.39
N HIS A 184 -20.85 -9.64 19.84
CA HIS A 184 -20.68 -8.39 19.09
C HIS A 184 -19.89 -8.59 17.80
N LEU A 185 -18.85 -9.41 17.82
CA LEU A 185 -18.05 -9.73 16.63
C LEU A 185 -18.91 -10.38 15.54
N PHE A 186 -19.66 -11.43 15.89
CA PHE A 186 -20.51 -12.16 14.94
C PHE A 186 -21.69 -11.31 14.44
N SER A 187 -22.39 -10.63 15.35
CA SER A 187 -23.50 -9.75 14.96
C SER A 187 -23.02 -8.54 14.14
N GLY A 188 -21.88 -7.96 14.49
CA GLY A 188 -21.24 -6.90 13.72
C GLY A 188 -20.84 -7.36 12.33
N PHE A 189 -20.23 -8.54 12.19
CA PHE A 189 -19.87 -9.10 10.90
C PHE A 189 -21.09 -9.25 9.97
N ILE A 190 -22.18 -9.85 10.46
CA ILE A 190 -23.42 -9.98 9.68
C ILE A 190 -24.02 -8.60 9.35
N GLY A 191 -24.09 -7.71 10.34
CA GLY A 191 -24.64 -6.37 10.18
C GLY A 191 -23.88 -5.51 9.17
N VAL A 192 -22.56 -5.62 9.14
CA VAL A 192 -21.68 -4.80 8.28
C VAL A 192 -21.57 -5.37 6.87
N PHE A 193 -21.39 -6.68 6.71
CA PHE A 193 -21.07 -7.26 5.40
C PHE A 193 -22.26 -7.88 4.69
N LYS A 194 -23.21 -8.50 5.42
CA LYS A 194 -24.37 -9.18 4.80
C LYS A 194 -25.50 -8.21 4.49
N ASN A 195 -25.88 -7.37 5.47
CA ASN A 195 -27.08 -6.55 5.34
C ASN A 195 -26.98 -5.56 4.17
N PRO A 196 -25.86 -4.81 3.97
CA PRO A 196 -25.74 -3.95 2.80
C PRO A 196 -25.82 -4.72 1.49
N GLN A 197 -25.12 -5.85 1.37
CA GLN A 197 -25.15 -6.72 0.17
C GLN A 197 -26.54 -7.31 -0.11
N SER A 198 -27.41 -7.41 0.91
CA SER A 198 -28.79 -7.89 0.75
C SER A 198 -29.78 -6.81 0.30
N HIS A 199 -29.42 -5.54 0.43
CA HIS A 199 -30.32 -4.40 0.16
C HIS A 199 -29.84 -3.50 -0.99
N ARG A 200 -28.58 -3.60 -1.40
CA ARG A 200 -27.99 -2.81 -2.50
C ARG A 200 -26.83 -3.56 -3.16
N PHE A 201 -26.55 -3.23 -4.41
CA PHE A 201 -25.33 -3.63 -5.10
C PHE A 201 -24.20 -2.68 -4.71
N ILE A 202 -23.09 -3.22 -4.19
CA ILE A 202 -21.94 -2.40 -3.74
C ILE A 202 -20.93 -2.24 -4.88
N GLU A 203 -20.94 -3.15 -5.85
CA GLU A 203 -20.03 -3.21 -6.99
C GLU A 203 -18.56 -3.25 -6.55
N ILE A 204 -18.23 -4.16 -5.63
CA ILE A 204 -16.84 -4.38 -5.23
C ILE A 204 -16.05 -4.84 -6.47
N LYS A 205 -14.94 -4.15 -6.76
CA LYS A 205 -14.06 -4.44 -7.91
C LYS A 205 -12.69 -4.95 -7.51
N ASP A 206 -12.29 -4.71 -6.26
CA ASP A 206 -10.97 -5.09 -5.77
C ASP A 206 -11.03 -6.51 -5.16
N PRO A 207 -10.34 -7.50 -5.74
CA PRO A 207 -10.29 -8.85 -5.21
C PRO A 207 -9.67 -8.92 -3.81
N LEU A 208 -8.75 -8.02 -3.46
CA LEU A 208 -8.17 -8.01 -2.10
C LEU A 208 -9.26 -7.71 -1.06
N THR A 209 -10.09 -6.70 -1.31
CA THR A 209 -11.23 -6.35 -0.44
C THR A 209 -12.14 -7.57 -0.21
N ALA A 210 -12.49 -8.30 -1.27
CA ALA A 210 -13.33 -9.49 -1.14
C ALA A 210 -12.62 -10.63 -0.40
N PHE A 211 -11.33 -10.86 -0.70
CA PHE A 211 -10.52 -11.88 -0.06
C PHE A 211 -10.39 -11.65 1.45
N GLU A 212 -10.22 -10.40 1.89
CA GLU A 212 -10.14 -10.03 3.31
C GLU A 212 -11.44 -10.39 4.05
N VAL A 213 -12.59 -10.04 3.49
CA VAL A 213 -13.89 -10.36 4.10
C VAL A 213 -14.16 -11.87 4.12
N ILE A 214 -13.81 -12.58 3.05
CA ILE A 214 -13.91 -14.05 3.00
C ILE A 214 -12.99 -14.69 4.05
N ASN A 215 -11.78 -14.18 4.24
CA ASN A 215 -10.86 -14.67 5.28
C ASN A 215 -11.36 -14.38 6.69
N PHE A 216 -12.04 -13.25 6.89
CA PHE A 216 -12.69 -12.96 8.16
C PHE A 216 -13.81 -13.97 8.42
N ALA A 217 -14.68 -14.25 7.45
CA ALA A 217 -15.69 -15.30 7.56
C ALA A 217 -15.07 -16.68 7.88
N ASN A 218 -13.98 -17.03 7.21
CA ASN A 218 -13.21 -18.24 7.48
C ASN A 218 -12.70 -18.31 8.92
N HIS A 219 -12.19 -17.20 9.46
CA HIS A 219 -11.77 -17.15 10.86
C HIS A 219 -12.95 -17.33 11.83
N LEU A 220 -14.10 -16.73 11.54
CA LEU A 220 -15.33 -16.93 12.32
C LEU A 220 -15.80 -18.40 12.30
N CYS A 221 -15.72 -19.08 11.15
CA CYS A 221 -16.01 -20.52 11.08
C CYS A 221 -15.08 -21.35 11.96
N LYS A 222 -13.78 -21.02 12.01
CA LYS A 222 -12.83 -21.69 12.91
C LYS A 222 -13.14 -21.42 14.39
N ILE A 223 -13.59 -20.22 14.74
CA ILE A 223 -14.04 -19.93 16.11
C ILE A 223 -15.28 -20.77 16.44
N LEU A 224 -16.25 -20.90 15.53
CA LEU A 224 -17.43 -21.74 15.73
C LEU A 224 -17.08 -23.19 16.09
N GLU A 225 -16.07 -23.78 15.45
CA GLU A 225 -15.59 -25.14 15.75
C GLU A 225 -15.07 -25.31 17.19
N THR A 226 -14.67 -24.21 17.84
CA THR A 226 -14.20 -24.23 19.23
C THR A 226 -15.31 -24.04 20.26
N THR A 227 -16.51 -23.63 19.83
CA THR A 227 -17.64 -23.36 20.74
C THR A 227 -18.29 -24.66 21.21
N LYS A 228 -18.80 -24.65 22.43
CA LYS A 228 -19.52 -25.78 23.05
C LYS A 228 -21.01 -25.45 23.13
N GLN A 229 -21.85 -26.44 22.83
CA GLN A 229 -23.29 -26.38 23.12
C GLN A 229 -23.56 -26.46 24.62
#